data_AF-A0A8J6PM04-F1
#
_entry.id   AF-A0A8J6PM04-F1
#
_cell.length_a   1.000
_cell.length_b   1.000
_cell.length_c   1.000
_cell.angle_alpha   90.00
_cell.angle_beta   90.00
_cell.angle_gamma   90.00
#
_symmetry.space_group_name_H-M   'P 1'
#
loop_
_entity.id
_entity.type
_entity.pdbx_description
1 polymer ?
#
loop_
_entity_poly.entity_id
_entity_poly.type
_entity_poly.pdbx_seq_one_letter_code
_entity_poly.pdbx_strand_id
1 'polypeptide(L)' 'MREWISVKDRLPEPFISVLCYMPGEQPFPTVHEGFVSNNGIWHSNYFNREPGEVTHWMPLPQPPEEG' A
#
# COMPACT_ATOMS: atom_id res chain seq x y z
N MET A 1 -9.81 8.29 13.09
CA MET A 1 -8.92 8.59 11.95
C MET A 1 -8.26 7.29 11.53
N ARG A 2 -8.02 7.05 10.24
CA ARG A 2 -7.27 5.86 9.82
C ARG A 2 -5.79 6.19 9.88
N GLU A 3 -5.07 5.42 10.68
CA GLU A 3 -3.64 5.59 10.89
C GLU A 3 -2.85 4.74 9.88
N TRP A 4 -1.70 5.24 9.46
CA TRP A 4 -0.76 4.50 8.62
C TRP A 4 -0.09 3.39 9.45
N ILE A 5 -0.12 2.16 8.96
CA ILE A 5 0.44 0.97 9.62
C ILE A 5 1.82 0.70 9.03
N SER A 6 2.85 0.58 9.87
CA SER A 6 4.18 0.23 9.39
C SER A 6 4.20 -1.22 8.90
N VAL A 7 4.87 -1.48 7.78
CA VAL A 7 5.10 -2.86 7.30
C VAL A 7 5.92 -3.70 8.28
N LYS A 8 6.63 -3.04 9.21
CA LYS A 8 7.37 -3.68 10.31
C LYS A 8 6.46 -4.17 11.43
N ASP A 9 5.29 -3.56 11.60
CA ASP A 9 4.32 -3.95 12.63
C ASP A 9 3.48 -5.12 12.13
N ARG A 10 2.89 -4.97 10.93
CA ARG A 10 2.16 -6.03 10.23
C ARG A 10 1.94 -5.72 8.76
N LEU A 11 1.72 -6.78 7.99
CA LEU A 11 1.25 -6.71 6.60
C LEU A 11 -0.30 -6.75 6.55
N PRO A 12 -0.93 -6.22 5.50
CA PRO A 12 -2.33 -6.48 5.24
C PRO A 12 -2.55 -7.96 4.89
N GLU A 13 -3.81 -8.40 4.86
CA GLU A 13 -4.14 -9.70 4.30
C GLU A 13 -3.74 -9.74 2.81
N PRO A 14 -3.19 -10.87 2.33
CA PRO A 14 -2.77 -10.98 0.94
C PRO A 14 -3.91 -10.66 -0.04
N PHE A 15 -3.58 -9.93 -1.10
CA PHE A 15 -4.48 -9.54 -2.20
C PHE A 15 -5.62 -8.59 -1.82
N ILE A 16 -5.59 -7.97 -0.64
CA ILE A 16 -6.48 -6.85 -0.30
C ILE A 16 -5.88 -5.53 -0.77
N SER A 17 -6.66 -4.75 -1.54
CA SER A 17 -6.25 -3.41 -1.95
C SER A 17 -6.15 -2.46 -0.76
N VAL A 18 -5.03 -1.75 -0.70
CA VAL A 18 -4.67 -0.75 0.31
C VAL A 18 -4.03 0.46 -0.36
N LEU A 19 -3.93 1.57 0.36
CA LEU A 19 -2.97 2.61 -0.02
C LEU A 19 -1.59 2.24 0.54
N CYS A 20 -0.58 2.28 -0.32
CA CYS A 20 0.82 2.08 -0.01
C CYS A 20 1.54 3.42 0.06
N TYR A 21 2.42 3.59 1.05
CA TYR A 21 3.30 4.74 1.16
C TYR A 21 4.75 4.37 0.81
N MET A 22 5.26 5.00 -0.24
CA MET A 22 6.58 4.79 -0.83
C MET A 22 7.36 6.12 -0.81
N PRO A 23 8.07 6.45 0.29
CA PRO A 23 8.71 7.75 0.47
C PRO A 23 9.84 8.02 -0.54
N GLY A 24 10.43 6.97 -1.12
CA GLY A 24 11.47 7.06 -2.13
C GLY A 24 10.97 7.13 -3.57
N GLU A 25 9.65 7.02 -3.80
CA GLU A 25 9.10 7.10 -5.16
C GLU A 25 9.33 8.51 -5.73
N GLN A 26 10.02 8.57 -6.87
CA GLN A 26 10.30 9.79 -7.63
C GLN A 26 10.35 9.43 -9.12
N PRO A 27 9.84 10.26 -10.04
CA PRO A 27 9.22 11.59 -9.84
C PRO A 27 7.71 11.53 -9.49
N PHE A 28 7.18 10.33 -9.24
CA PHE A 28 5.74 10.12 -9.01
C PHE A 28 5.32 10.46 -7.57
N PRO A 29 4.01 10.58 -7.30
CA PRO A 29 3.49 10.71 -5.93
C PRO A 29 3.98 9.58 -5.03
N THR A 30 4.01 9.82 -3.72
CA THR A 30 4.51 8.81 -2.76
C THR A 30 3.42 7.87 -2.24
N VAL A 31 2.16 8.06 -2.67
CA VAL A 31 1.01 7.24 -2.25
C VAL A 31 0.31 6.66 -3.47
N HIS A 32 0.12 5.35 -3.48
CA HIS A 32 -0.50 4.60 -4.57
C HIS A 32 -1.41 3.51 -4.02
N GLU A 33 -2.38 3.06 -4.81
CA GLU A 33 -3.04 1.78 -4.56
C GLU A 33 -2.04 0.63 -4.73
N GLY A 34 -2.16 -0.41 -3.91
CA GLY A 34 -1.46 -1.67 -4.09
C GLY A 34 -1.98 -2.77 -3.19
N PHE A 35 -1.35 -3.94 -3.26
CA PHE A 35 -1.60 -5.08 -2.38
C PHE A 35 -0.29 -5.86 -2.15
N VAL A 36 -0.26 -6.70 -1.12
CA VAL A 36 0.82 -7.67 -0.92
C VAL A 36 0.34 -9.06 -1.32
N SER A 37 1.16 -9.86 -1.97
CA SER A 37 0.87 -11.25 -2.33
C SER A 37 1.13 -12.22 -1.17
N ASN A 38 0.75 -13.50 -1.33
CA ASN A 38 1.00 -14.53 -0.30
C ASN A 38 2.49 -14.78 0.00
N ASN A 39 3.38 -14.44 -0.92
CA ASN A 39 4.83 -14.57 -0.78
C ASN A 39 5.50 -13.26 -0.33
N GLY A 40 4.70 -12.27 0.10
CA GLY A 40 5.20 -11.02 0.67
C GLY A 40 5.66 -9.97 -0.35
N ILE A 41 5.40 -10.18 -1.64
CA ILE A 41 5.77 -9.23 -2.70
C ILE A 41 4.69 -8.15 -2.76
N TRP A 42 5.10 -6.89 -2.71
CA TRP A 42 4.21 -5.76 -2.91
C TRP A 42 3.98 -5.52 -4.40
N HIS A 43 2.73 -5.28 -4.78
CA HIS A 43 2.31 -4.90 -6.11
C HIS A 43 1.66 -3.53 -6.05
N SER A 44 2.24 -2.52 -6.71
CA SER A 44 1.71 -1.16 -6.73
C SER A 44 2.17 -0.41 -7.96
N ASN A 45 1.31 0.44 -8.52
CA ASN A 45 1.57 1.18 -9.77
C ASN A 45 1.97 0.27 -10.95
N TYR A 46 1.36 -0.93 -11.06
CA TYR A 46 1.66 -1.95 -12.07
C TYR A 46 3.04 -2.62 -11.98
N PHE A 47 3.81 -2.38 -10.91
CA PHE A 47 5.12 -3.01 -10.68
C PHE A 47 5.12 -3.93 -9.46
N ASN A 48 5.94 -4.98 -9.52
CA ASN A 48 6.43 -5.65 -8.31
C ASN A 48 7.42 -4.69 -7.64
N ARG A 49 7.26 -4.48 -6.34
CA ARG A 49 8.09 -3.56 -5.57
C ARG A 49 9.21 -4.32 -4.85
N GLU A 50 10.37 -3.68 -4.83
CA GLU A 50 11.55 -4.18 -4.12
C GLU A 50 11.34 -4.11 -2.60
N PRO A 51 11.97 -5.00 -1.82
CA PRO A 51 11.89 -4.95 -0.37
C PRO A 51 12.27 -3.57 0.18
N GLY A 52 11.36 -2.96 0.94
CA GLY A 52 11.56 -1.67 1.60
C GLY A 52 11.07 -0.44 0.81
N GLU A 53 10.63 -0.59 -0.44
CA GLU A 53 10.00 0.52 -1.18
C GLU A 53 8.68 0.94 -0.52
N VAL A 54 7.84 -0.03 -0.16
CA VAL A 54 6.62 0.20 0.64
C VAL A 54 6.98 0.19 2.12
N THR A 55 6.77 1.33 2.79
CA THR A 55 7.12 1.48 4.23
C THR A 55 5.91 1.43 5.15
N HIS A 56 4.76 1.92 4.68
CA HIS A 56 3.52 1.94 5.42
C HIS A 56 2.34 1.67 4.49
N TRP A 57 1.22 1.25 5.06
CA TRP A 57 -0.02 1.05 4.34
C TRP A 57 -1.23 1.51 5.15
N MET A 58 -2.36 1.75 4.49
CA MET A 58 -3.65 1.98 5.13
C MET A 58 -4.79 1.34 4.32
N PRO A 59 -5.88 0.87 4.96
CA PRO A 59 -7.05 0.39 4.24
C PRO A 59 -7.66 1.48 3.34
N LEU A 60 -8.10 1.13 2.13
CA LEU A 60 -8.78 2.06 1.23
C LEU A 60 -9.98 2.70 1.92
N PRO A 61 -10.17 4.04 1.85
CA PRO A 61 -11.34 4.71 2.38
C PRO A 61 -12.62 4.04 1.88
N GLN A 62 -13.68 4.05 2.68
CA GLN A 62 -14.96 3.59 2.14
C GLN A 62 -15.34 4.49 0.96
N PRO A 63 -15.89 3.94 -0.13
CA PRO A 63 -16.46 4.76 -1.19
C PRO A 63 -17.54 5.69 -0.60
N PRO A 64 -17.75 6.88 -1.19
CA PRO A 64 -18.85 7.73 -0.78
C PRO A 64 -20.19 7.00 -0.95
N GLU A 65 -21.14 7.26 -0.05
CA GLU A 65 -22.45 6.62 -0.08
C GLU A 65 -23.34 7.13 -1.21
N GLU A 66 -23.05 8.33 -1.73
CA GLU A 66 -23.74 8.96 -2.86
C GLU A 66 -22.74 9.25 -3.98
N GLY A 67 -23.12 8.93 -5.23
CA GLY A 67 -22.31 9.09 -6.44
C GLY A 67 -22.91 10.05 -7.45
#